data_AF-A0A2S9AE09-F1
#
_entry.id   AF-A0A2S9AE09-F1
#
_cell.length_a   1.000
_cell.length_b   1.000
_cell.length_c   1.000
_cell.angle_alpha   90.00
_cell.angle_beta   90.00
_cell.angle_gamma   90.00
#
_symmetry.space_group_name_H-M   'P 1'
#
loop_
_entity.id
_entity.type
_entity.pdbx_description
1 polymer ?
#
loop_
_entity_poly.entity_id
_entity_poly.type
_entity_poly.pdbx_seq_one_letter_code
_entity_poly.pdbx_strand_id
1 'polypeptide(L)'
;MNSAIESLTLDVSDVTTAQAFYDAAFGLGDRLRFRAADAESSGFRGYTLSLVVAQPANVHALVDAAVAAGATVIKPVSKSLWGVGGTVQAPDGAIWKIATSAKKDTAPPSRTVDEIILLLGAADVLASKTFYTERGIGVAKSFGRSYVQFDTGTSPIGLGLYRHASLAKDAGVAASGSGSHRLRINGVLGAAVDPDGFAWAPVEAGASL
;
A
#
# COMPACT_ATOMS: atom_id res chain seq x y z
N MET A 1 -1.91 -23.10 1.38
CA MET A 1 -2.88 -22.03 1.71
C MET A 1 -2.64 -20.91 0.70
N ASN A 2 -3.64 -20.51 -0.07
CA ASN A 2 -3.47 -19.44 -1.05
C ASN A 2 -3.56 -18.08 -0.34
N SER A 3 -2.47 -17.32 -0.31
CA SER A 3 -2.41 -15.96 0.27
C SER A 3 -3.29 -15.00 -0.50
N ALA A 4 -4.15 -14.23 0.19
CA ALA A 4 -5.04 -13.25 -0.44
C ALA A 4 -4.29 -12.32 -1.41
N ILE A 5 -3.16 -11.74 -0.97
CA ILE A 5 -2.25 -10.94 -1.78
C ILE A 5 -0.82 -11.37 -1.47
N GLU A 6 -0.11 -11.89 -2.48
CA GLU A 6 1.27 -12.34 -2.31
C GLU A 6 2.28 -11.20 -2.53
N SER A 7 2.03 -10.38 -3.54
CA SER A 7 2.89 -9.26 -3.89
C SER A 7 2.10 -8.17 -4.60
N LEU A 8 2.70 -6.98 -4.64
CA LEU A 8 2.23 -5.87 -5.46
C LEU A 8 3.25 -5.59 -6.55
N THR A 9 2.78 -5.31 -7.77
CA THR A 9 3.64 -4.82 -8.85
C THR A 9 3.32 -3.35 -9.11
N LEU A 10 4.33 -2.50 -8.99
CA LEU A 10 4.24 -1.10 -9.39
C LEU A 10 4.70 -0.94 -10.84
N ASP A 11 3.86 -0.26 -11.62
CA ASP A 11 4.21 0.16 -12.96
C ASP A 11 5.04 1.44 -12.89
N VAL A 12 6.28 1.36 -13.38
CA VAL A 12 7.28 2.43 -13.25
C VAL A 12 7.91 2.73 -14.61
N SER A 13 8.38 3.95 -14.80
CA SER A 13 9.07 4.34 -16.03
C SER A 13 10.47 3.72 -16.16
N ASP A 14 11.11 3.44 -15.03
CA ASP A 14 12.43 2.81 -14.95
C ASP A 14 12.47 1.85 -13.76
N VAL A 15 12.56 0.55 -14.05
CA VAL A 15 12.60 -0.53 -13.06
C VAL A 15 13.87 -0.47 -12.21
N THR A 16 15.02 -0.13 -12.79
CA THR A 16 16.30 -0.12 -12.06
C THR A 16 16.30 1.01 -11.03
N THR A 17 15.85 2.19 -11.45
CA THR A 17 15.73 3.35 -10.56
C THR A 17 14.71 3.10 -9.45
N ALA A 18 13.55 2.50 -9.77
CA ALA A 18 12.55 2.14 -8.77
C ALA A 18 13.10 1.11 -7.76
N GLN A 19 13.73 0.03 -8.24
CA GLN A 19 14.30 -1.01 -7.39
C GLN A 19 15.34 -0.42 -6.42
N ALA A 20 16.27 0.40 -6.92
CA ALA A 20 17.27 1.05 -6.08
C ALA A 20 16.64 1.94 -4.99
N PHE A 21 15.59 2.70 -5.33
CA PHE A 21 14.84 3.49 -4.35
C PHE A 21 14.21 2.60 -3.27
N TYR A 22 13.45 1.58 -3.67
CA TYR A 22 12.68 0.77 -2.72
C TYR A 22 13.55 -0.14 -1.84
N ASP A 23 14.69 -0.61 -2.35
CA ASP A 23 15.69 -1.33 -1.56
C ASP A 23 16.35 -0.43 -0.53
N ALA A 24 16.71 0.80 -0.92
CA ALA A 24 17.29 1.78 -0.02
C ALA A 24 16.27 2.27 1.03
N ALA A 25 15.02 2.49 0.65
CA ALA A 25 13.98 3.02 1.50
C ALA A 25 13.41 1.98 2.48
N PHE A 26 12.96 0.84 1.96
CA PHE A 26 12.08 -0.07 2.71
C PHE A 26 12.55 -1.53 2.74
N GLY A 27 13.24 -2.03 1.70
CA GLY A 27 13.76 -3.40 1.66
C GLY A 27 12.66 -4.47 1.76
N LEU A 28 11.60 -4.37 0.95
CA LEU A 28 10.41 -5.22 1.08
C LEU A 28 10.55 -6.62 0.47
N GLY A 29 11.62 -6.88 -0.28
CA GLY A 29 11.86 -8.13 -0.99
C GLY A 29 10.76 -8.44 -2.01
N ASP A 30 10.44 -9.72 -2.19
CA ASP A 30 9.51 -10.20 -3.24
C ASP A 30 8.05 -9.73 -3.08
N ARG A 31 7.73 -9.09 -1.95
CA ARG A 31 6.41 -8.50 -1.67
C ARG A 31 6.13 -7.27 -2.54
N LEU A 32 7.17 -6.61 -3.05
CA LEU A 32 7.04 -5.47 -3.97
C LEU A 32 7.88 -5.73 -5.22
N ARG A 33 7.24 -5.70 -6.38
CA ARG A 33 7.84 -5.93 -7.69
C ARG A 33 7.64 -4.72 -8.58
N PHE A 34 8.37 -4.67 -9.69
CA PHE A 34 8.32 -3.56 -10.63
C PHE A 34 8.15 -4.06 -12.05
N ARG A 35 7.40 -3.31 -12.84
CA ARG A 35 7.23 -3.54 -14.26
C ARG A 35 7.40 -2.22 -15.01
N ALA A 36 8.16 -2.24 -16.09
CA ALA A 36 8.27 -1.08 -16.97
C ALA A 36 6.93 -0.82 -17.67
N ALA A 37 6.37 0.37 -17.48
CA ALA A 37 5.19 0.83 -18.20
C ALA A 37 5.14 2.36 -18.24
N ASP A 38 4.60 2.90 -19.32
CA ASP A 38 4.51 4.33 -19.61
C ASP A 38 3.09 4.89 -19.49
N ALA A 39 2.14 4.09 -19.00
CA ALA A 39 0.75 4.49 -18.85
C ALA A 39 0.63 5.79 -18.04
N GLU A 40 0.03 6.81 -18.64
CA GLU A 40 -0.16 8.13 -18.04
C GLU A 40 -0.89 8.05 -16.70
N SER A 41 -0.43 8.83 -15.73
CA SER A 41 -0.99 8.86 -14.38
C SER A 41 -0.70 10.21 -13.73
N SER A 42 -1.73 10.86 -13.18
CA SER A 42 -1.60 12.16 -12.53
C SER A 42 -2.41 12.22 -11.23
N GLY A 43 -1.95 13.04 -10.28
CA GLY A 43 -2.63 13.22 -8.99
C GLY A 43 -2.69 11.96 -8.13
N PHE A 44 -3.76 11.81 -7.35
CA PHE A 44 -3.95 10.65 -6.49
C PHE A 44 -4.37 9.41 -7.29
N ARG A 45 -3.60 8.33 -7.17
CA ARG A 45 -3.81 7.07 -7.89
C ARG A 45 -4.88 6.16 -7.27
N GLY A 46 -5.68 6.66 -6.33
CA GLY A 46 -6.76 5.91 -5.72
C GLY A 46 -6.35 4.89 -4.66
N TYR A 47 -5.07 4.77 -4.29
CA TYR A 47 -4.62 3.86 -3.23
C TYR A 47 -3.49 4.45 -2.38
N THR A 48 -3.25 3.84 -1.22
CA THR A 48 -2.01 4.04 -0.46
C THR A 48 -1.45 2.70 -0.01
N LEU A 49 -0.14 2.67 0.22
CA LEU A 49 0.57 1.54 0.81
C LEU A 49 1.02 1.93 2.21
N SER A 50 0.66 1.13 3.21
CA SER A 50 1.05 1.38 4.59
C SER A 50 2.06 0.35 5.07
N LEU A 51 3.15 0.81 5.67
CA LEU A 51 4.10 0.00 6.42
C LEU A 51 3.77 0.14 7.90
N VAL A 52 3.37 -0.97 8.53
CA VAL A 52 3.16 -1.03 9.97
C VAL A 52 4.45 -1.48 10.64
N VAL A 53 4.85 -0.76 11.67
CA VAL A 53 6.08 -1.04 12.42
C VAL A 53 5.84 -1.04 13.93
N ALA A 54 6.71 -1.74 14.65
CA ALA A 54 6.56 -1.98 16.07
C ALA A 54 6.58 -0.72 16.96
N GLN A 55 7.30 0.34 16.56
CA GLN A 55 7.56 1.49 17.44
C GLN A 55 7.85 2.81 16.70
N PRO A 56 7.70 3.97 17.37
CA PRO A 56 7.90 5.29 16.77
C PRO A 56 9.28 5.49 16.11
N ALA A 57 10.36 5.02 16.74
CA ALA A 57 11.71 5.14 16.19
C ALA A 57 11.86 4.43 14.84
N ASN A 58 11.12 3.35 14.59
CA ASN A 58 11.14 2.66 13.30
C ASN A 58 10.39 3.47 12.22
N VAL A 59 9.35 4.22 12.62
CA VAL A 59 8.66 5.16 11.71
C VAL A 59 9.64 6.22 11.21
N HIS A 60 10.38 6.84 12.14
CA HIS A 60 11.41 7.80 11.79
C HIS A 60 12.48 7.18 10.89
N ALA A 61 13.02 6.01 11.25
CA ALA A 61 14.06 5.35 10.48
C ALA A 61 13.66 5.05 9.02
N LEU A 62 12.41 4.62 8.78
CA LEU A 62 11.92 4.35 7.42
C LEU A 62 11.59 5.64 6.64
N VAL A 63 11.02 6.66 7.29
CA VAL A 63 10.76 7.95 6.64
C VAL A 63 12.07 8.62 6.25
N ASP A 64 13.05 8.65 7.15
CA ASP A 64 14.36 9.25 6.89
C ASP A 64 15.09 8.50 5.76
N ALA A 65 15.03 7.16 5.74
CA ALA A 65 15.58 6.35 4.66
C ALA A 65 14.89 6.64 3.31
N ALA A 66 13.56 6.75 3.29
CA ALA A 66 12.81 7.09 2.09
C ALA A 66 13.17 8.48 1.56
N VAL A 67 13.27 9.48 2.45
CA VAL A 67 13.66 10.85 2.08
C VAL A 67 15.09 10.87 1.55
N ALA A 68 16.03 10.17 2.20
CA ALA A 68 17.41 10.06 1.74
C ALA A 68 17.51 9.37 0.36
N ALA A 69 16.58 8.46 0.05
CA ALA A 69 16.48 7.82 -1.27
C ALA A 69 15.75 8.67 -2.33
N GLY A 70 15.17 9.82 -1.95
CA GLY A 70 14.52 10.76 -2.88
C GLY A 70 13.00 10.89 -2.73
N ALA A 71 12.39 10.31 -1.69
CA ALA A 71 10.97 10.52 -1.41
C ALA A 71 10.68 11.95 -0.94
N THR A 72 9.51 12.47 -1.29
CA THR A 72 9.01 13.75 -0.79
C THR A 72 8.09 13.54 0.40
N VAL A 73 8.27 14.31 1.49
CA VAL A 73 7.37 14.25 2.64
C VAL A 73 6.04 14.94 2.30
N ILE A 74 4.92 14.20 2.37
CA ILE A 74 3.56 14.75 2.29
C ILE A 74 3.08 15.16 3.68
N LYS A 75 3.25 14.28 4.66
CA LYS A 75 2.91 14.53 6.07
C LYS A 75 4.11 14.19 6.95
N PRO A 76 4.63 15.16 7.73
CA PRO A 76 5.76 14.87 8.63
C PRO A 76 5.35 13.86 9.69
N VAL A 77 6.36 13.14 10.21
CA VAL A 77 6.14 12.20 11.31
C VAL A 77 5.60 12.95 12.52
N SER A 78 4.43 12.54 12.99
CA SER A 78 3.75 13.19 14.10
C SER A 78 3.00 12.19 14.97
N LYS A 79 2.80 12.58 16.24
CA LYS A 79 1.94 11.84 17.17
C LYS A 79 0.47 12.15 16.87
N SER A 80 -0.37 11.15 17.02
CA SER A 80 -1.83 11.25 16.93
C SER A 80 -2.49 10.40 18.02
N LEU A 81 -3.83 10.43 18.06
CA LEU A 81 -4.61 9.57 18.96
C LEU A 81 -4.36 8.07 18.70
N TRP A 82 -4.00 7.72 17.47
CA TRP A 82 -3.85 6.33 17.00
C TRP A 82 -2.41 5.82 17.02
N GLY A 83 -1.45 6.64 17.49
CA GLY A 83 -0.03 6.29 17.54
C GLY A 83 0.83 7.33 16.83
N VAL A 84 1.88 6.89 16.13
CA VAL A 84 2.86 7.76 15.44
C VAL A 84 2.93 7.38 13.98
N GLY A 85 2.97 8.37 13.07
CA GLY A 85 3.05 8.08 11.64
C GLY A 85 3.40 9.29 10.78
N GLY A 86 3.81 9.01 9.54
CA GLY A 86 4.08 9.98 8.48
C GLY A 86 3.66 9.45 7.11
N THR A 87 3.61 10.35 6.12
CA THR A 87 3.31 10.02 4.72
C THR A 87 4.38 10.59 3.81
N VAL A 88 4.90 9.78 2.90
CA VAL A 88 5.85 10.17 1.86
C VAL A 88 5.34 9.76 0.48
N GLN A 89 5.80 10.48 -0.54
CA GLN A 89 5.61 10.12 -1.95
C GLN A 89 6.94 9.65 -2.52
N ALA A 90 6.96 8.43 -3.07
CA ALA A 90 8.11 7.90 -3.79
C ALA A 90 8.33 8.65 -5.12
N PRO A 91 9.54 8.61 -5.71
CA PRO A 91 9.83 9.29 -6.98
C PRO A 91 8.93 8.86 -8.15
N ASP A 92 8.44 7.61 -8.12
CA ASP A 92 7.50 7.07 -9.11
C ASP A 92 6.06 7.60 -8.92
N GLY A 93 5.79 8.37 -7.86
CA GLY A 93 4.51 8.95 -7.50
C GLY A 93 3.66 8.13 -6.51
N ALA A 94 4.05 6.91 -6.15
CA ALA A 94 3.32 6.08 -5.19
C ALA A 94 3.35 6.69 -3.78
N ILE A 95 2.23 6.58 -3.06
CA ILE A 95 2.09 7.17 -1.72
C ILE A 95 2.23 6.09 -0.66
N TRP A 96 3.18 6.32 0.24
CA TRP A 96 3.53 5.42 1.33
C TRP A 96 3.25 6.08 2.68
N LYS A 97 2.54 5.34 3.53
CA LYS A 97 2.33 5.67 4.94
C LYS A 97 3.22 4.77 5.78
N ILE A 98 3.83 5.32 6.81
CA ILE A 98 4.58 4.54 7.79
C ILE A 98 3.98 4.87 9.14
N ALA A 99 3.56 3.84 9.88
CA ALA A 99 2.82 4.06 11.11
C ALA A 99 3.04 2.95 12.15
N THR A 100 2.83 3.32 13.40
CA THR A 100 2.73 2.41 14.53
C THR A 100 1.58 2.84 15.44
N SER A 101 0.94 1.88 16.11
CA SER A 101 0.00 2.16 17.20
C SER A 101 0.71 2.35 18.55
N ALA A 102 1.97 1.93 18.66
CA ALA A 102 2.79 2.15 19.85
C ALA A 102 3.07 3.64 20.05
N LYS A 103 3.17 4.05 21.31
CA LYS A 103 3.38 5.45 21.70
C LYS A 103 4.79 5.76 22.20
N LYS A 104 5.60 4.73 22.40
CA LYS A 104 6.96 4.82 22.96
C LYS A 104 7.85 3.76 22.32
N ASP A 105 9.14 4.03 22.34
CA ASP A 105 10.16 3.07 21.92
C ASP A 105 10.45 2.07 23.04
N THR A 106 10.74 0.84 22.65
CA THR A 106 11.07 -0.25 23.58
C THR A 106 12.35 -1.00 23.18
N ALA A 107 12.90 -0.69 22.00
CA ALA A 107 14.13 -1.26 21.45
C ALA A 107 14.88 -0.21 20.61
N PRO A 108 16.14 -0.43 20.24
CA PRO A 108 16.84 0.41 19.27
C PRO A 108 16.06 0.55 17.95
N PRO A 109 16.20 1.67 17.21
CA PRO A 109 15.57 1.84 15.91
C PRO A 109 15.98 0.72 14.94
N SER A 110 15.01 0.24 14.17
CA SER A 110 15.24 -0.69 13.06
C SER A 110 14.36 -0.30 11.87
N ARG A 111 14.63 -0.90 10.70
CA ARG A 111 13.80 -0.75 9.50
C ARG A 111 12.91 -1.97 9.25
N THR A 112 12.69 -2.78 10.28
CA THR A 112 11.82 -3.96 10.18
C THR A 112 10.37 -3.52 9.97
N VAL A 113 9.76 -4.06 8.92
CA VAL A 113 8.34 -3.88 8.58
C VAL A 113 7.59 -5.12 9.03
N ASP A 114 6.62 -4.94 9.91
CA ASP A 114 5.82 -6.03 10.46
C ASP A 114 4.68 -6.42 9.50
N GLU A 115 4.04 -5.43 8.91
CA GLU A 115 2.89 -5.63 8.01
C GLU A 115 2.91 -4.61 6.86
N ILE A 116 2.47 -5.04 5.68
CA ILE A 116 2.13 -4.16 4.56
C ILE A 116 0.62 -4.16 4.40
N ILE A 117 -0.01 -2.99 4.32
CA ILE A 117 -1.45 -2.87 4.08
C ILE A 117 -1.68 -2.06 2.81
N LEU A 118 -2.40 -2.66 1.87
CA LEU A 118 -2.95 -1.97 0.71
C LEU A 118 -4.34 -1.41 1.05
N LEU A 119 -4.49 -0.10 0.97
CA LEU A 119 -5.80 0.56 1.06
C LEU A 119 -6.22 1.08 -0.31
N LEU A 120 -7.39 0.61 -0.77
CA LEU A 120 -8.01 1.04 -2.02
C LEU A 120 -9.10 2.08 -1.75
N GLY A 121 -9.14 3.11 -2.57
CA GLY A 121 -10.11 4.19 -2.54
C GLY A 121 -11.29 3.87 -3.45
N ALA A 122 -12.40 3.44 -2.85
CA ALA A 122 -13.60 3.08 -3.58
C ALA A 122 -14.52 4.28 -3.84
N ALA A 123 -15.09 4.34 -5.04
CA ALA A 123 -16.20 5.20 -5.38
C ALA A 123 -17.48 4.75 -4.66
N ASP A 124 -17.76 3.44 -4.67
CA ASP A 124 -18.80 2.81 -3.84
C ASP A 124 -18.22 1.64 -3.02
N VAL A 125 -17.99 1.90 -1.74
CA VAL A 125 -17.44 0.92 -0.79
C VAL A 125 -18.28 -0.36 -0.69
N LEU A 126 -19.60 -0.29 -0.84
CA LEU A 126 -20.45 -1.49 -0.78
C LEU A 126 -20.28 -2.35 -2.04
N ALA A 127 -20.23 -1.73 -3.22
CA ALA A 127 -20.01 -2.45 -4.47
C ALA A 127 -18.65 -3.16 -4.47
N SER A 128 -17.58 -2.46 -4.07
CA SER A 128 -16.23 -3.04 -4.00
C SER A 128 -16.15 -4.10 -2.90
N LYS A 129 -16.79 -3.89 -1.74
CA LYS A 129 -16.90 -4.94 -0.70
C LYS A 129 -17.55 -6.20 -1.24
N THR A 130 -18.71 -6.08 -1.90
CA THR A 130 -19.43 -7.22 -2.47
C THR A 130 -18.55 -7.97 -3.48
N PHE A 131 -17.87 -7.24 -4.38
CA PHE A 131 -16.96 -7.82 -5.36
C PHE A 131 -15.93 -8.77 -4.71
N TYR A 132 -15.26 -8.31 -3.65
CA TYR A 132 -14.25 -9.08 -2.93
C TYR A 132 -14.84 -10.26 -2.15
N THR A 133 -15.96 -10.05 -1.44
CA THR A 133 -16.59 -11.12 -0.65
C THR A 133 -17.19 -12.24 -1.49
N GLU A 134 -17.80 -11.93 -2.63
CA GLU A 134 -18.34 -12.95 -3.55
C GLU A 134 -17.24 -13.80 -4.20
N ARG A 135 -16.00 -13.30 -4.17
CA ARG A 135 -14.80 -13.99 -4.68
C ARG A 135 -13.97 -14.63 -3.56
N GLY A 136 -14.55 -14.77 -2.37
CA GLY A 136 -13.95 -15.54 -1.28
C GLY A 136 -13.00 -14.76 -0.37
N ILE A 137 -12.84 -13.45 -0.55
CA ILE A 137 -12.08 -12.61 0.39
C ILE A 137 -13.03 -12.10 1.48
N GLY A 138 -13.01 -12.74 2.64
CA GLY A 138 -13.87 -12.44 3.77
C GLY A 138 -13.60 -11.07 4.41
N VAL A 139 -14.51 -10.60 5.27
CA VAL A 139 -14.39 -9.31 5.96
C VAL A 139 -14.01 -9.54 7.41
N ALA A 140 -12.87 -8.98 7.83
CA ALA A 140 -12.45 -8.97 9.23
C ALA A 140 -13.15 -7.85 10.03
N LYS A 141 -13.27 -6.65 9.44
CA LYS A 141 -13.86 -5.48 10.10
C LYS A 141 -14.57 -4.59 9.09
N SER A 142 -15.68 -3.97 9.48
CA SER A 142 -16.37 -3.01 8.62
C SER A 142 -17.05 -1.93 9.45
N PHE A 143 -16.91 -0.68 8.99
CA PHE A 143 -17.56 0.49 9.56
C PHE A 143 -18.48 1.13 8.50
N GLY A 144 -19.51 0.38 8.11
CA GLY A 144 -20.49 0.81 7.11
C GLY A 144 -19.83 1.20 5.78
N ARG A 145 -20.15 2.39 5.27
CA ARG A 145 -19.67 2.90 3.98
C ARG A 145 -18.33 3.66 4.07
N SER A 146 -17.68 3.66 5.24
CA SER A 146 -16.47 4.46 5.49
C SER A 146 -15.18 3.66 5.39
N TYR A 147 -15.20 2.42 5.87
CA TYR A 147 -14.04 1.54 5.94
C TYR A 147 -14.44 0.06 5.92
N VAL A 148 -13.63 -0.75 5.24
CA VAL A 148 -13.66 -2.21 5.30
C VAL A 148 -12.22 -2.71 5.44
N GLN A 149 -12.00 -3.66 6.34
CA GLN A 149 -10.80 -4.48 6.42
C GLN A 149 -11.17 -5.89 6.03
N PHE A 150 -10.43 -6.46 5.08
CA PHE A 150 -10.63 -7.85 4.69
C PHE A 150 -9.81 -8.78 5.57
N ASP A 151 -10.35 -9.98 5.78
CA ASP A 151 -9.61 -11.09 6.35
C ASP A 151 -8.71 -11.67 5.25
N THR A 152 -7.41 -11.40 5.40
CA THR A 152 -6.38 -11.89 4.47
C THR A 152 -5.59 -13.06 5.07
N GLY A 153 -5.99 -13.58 6.25
CA GLY A 153 -5.33 -14.68 6.93
C GLY A 153 -3.84 -14.45 7.12
N THR A 154 -3.01 -15.38 6.64
CA THR A 154 -1.54 -15.32 6.72
C THR A 154 -0.89 -14.61 5.52
N SER A 155 -1.67 -13.84 4.74
CA SER A 155 -1.18 -13.08 3.60
C SER A 155 -0.09 -12.10 4.04
N PRO A 156 1.01 -11.95 3.28
CA PRO A 156 2.06 -10.97 3.61
C PRO A 156 1.59 -9.52 3.44
N ILE A 157 0.49 -9.30 2.73
CA ILE A 157 -0.11 -7.99 2.49
C ILE A 157 -1.60 -8.04 2.87
N GLY A 158 -2.02 -7.14 3.75
CA GLY A 158 -3.41 -6.89 4.11
C GLY A 158 -4.14 -6.03 3.07
N LEU A 159 -5.47 -6.12 3.06
CA LEU A 159 -6.34 -5.38 2.15
C LEU A 159 -7.43 -4.62 2.91
N GLY A 160 -7.68 -3.37 2.51
CA GLY A 160 -8.82 -2.61 3.00
C GLY A 160 -9.38 -1.62 1.98
N LEU A 161 -10.59 -1.15 2.25
CA LEU A 161 -11.29 -0.14 1.47
C LEU A 161 -11.53 1.10 2.32
N TYR A 162 -11.32 2.25 1.70
CA TYR A 162 -11.81 3.54 2.15
C TYR A 162 -12.68 4.15 1.06
N ARG A 163 -13.59 5.06 1.42
CA ARG A 163 -14.14 5.98 0.42
C ARG A 163 -12.98 6.79 -0.21
N HIS A 164 -12.94 6.89 -1.53
CA HIS A 164 -11.83 7.50 -2.28
C HIS A 164 -11.32 8.82 -1.70
N ALA A 165 -12.21 9.81 -1.56
CA ALA A 165 -11.81 11.12 -1.03
C ALA A 165 -11.43 11.09 0.46
N SER A 166 -11.90 10.11 1.24
CA SER A 166 -11.45 9.92 2.62
C SER A 166 -10.03 9.36 2.67
N LEU A 167 -9.68 8.45 1.75
CA LEU A 167 -8.32 7.92 1.63
C LEU A 167 -7.32 9.01 1.21
N ALA A 168 -7.67 9.82 0.20
CA ALA A 168 -6.83 10.94 -0.23
C ALA A 168 -6.60 11.95 0.91
N LYS A 169 -7.66 12.29 1.65
CA LYS A 169 -7.57 13.17 2.84
C LYS A 169 -6.65 12.58 3.92
N ASP A 170 -6.79 11.28 4.20
CA ASP A 170 -5.96 10.58 5.17
C ASP A 170 -4.47 10.58 4.76
N ALA A 171 -4.19 10.37 3.47
CA ALA A 171 -2.87 10.48 2.87
C ALA A 171 -2.29 11.90 2.90
N GLY A 172 -3.14 12.93 2.89
CA GLY A 172 -2.73 14.34 2.86
C GLY A 172 -2.61 14.91 1.45
N VAL A 173 -3.31 14.35 0.48
CA VAL A 173 -3.29 14.79 -0.92
C VAL A 173 -4.69 15.17 -1.41
N ALA A 174 -4.76 15.91 -2.52
CA ALA A 174 -6.02 16.15 -3.21
C ALA A 174 -6.61 14.84 -3.72
N ALA A 175 -7.93 14.69 -3.65
CA ALA A 175 -8.61 13.51 -4.17
C ALA A 175 -8.67 13.45 -5.70
N SER A 176 -8.25 14.50 -6.40
CA SER A 176 -8.18 14.51 -7.87
C SER A 176 -7.01 13.67 -8.36
N GLY A 177 -7.26 12.87 -9.37
CA GLY A 177 -6.26 12.13 -10.13
C GLY A 177 -6.90 11.53 -11.38
N SER A 178 -6.09 11.11 -12.33
CA SER A 178 -6.56 10.49 -13.58
C SER A 178 -5.51 9.56 -14.16
N GLY A 179 -5.95 8.70 -15.07
CA GLY A 179 -5.10 7.73 -15.74
C GLY A 179 -4.90 6.46 -14.91
N SER A 180 -3.79 5.78 -15.15
CA SER A 180 -3.49 4.48 -14.56
C SER A 180 -3.25 4.58 -13.05
N HIS A 181 -3.74 3.58 -12.31
CA HIS A 181 -3.36 3.35 -10.91
C HIS A 181 -1.87 2.97 -10.79
N ARG A 182 -1.23 2.50 -11.88
CA ARG A 182 0.14 1.99 -11.87
C ARG A 182 0.40 0.96 -10.76
N LEU A 183 -0.61 0.15 -10.47
CA LEU A 183 -0.60 -0.88 -9.45
C LEU A 183 -1.28 -2.13 -10.02
N ARG A 184 -0.65 -3.27 -9.77
CA ARG A 184 -1.23 -4.59 -9.97
C ARG A 184 -1.13 -5.41 -8.69
N ILE A 185 -2.20 -6.10 -8.36
CA ILE A 185 -2.34 -6.89 -7.14
C ILE A 185 -2.19 -8.37 -7.51
N ASN A 186 -1.12 -9.02 -7.06
CA ASN A 186 -0.85 -10.41 -7.40
C ASN A 186 -1.38 -11.29 -6.26
N GLY A 187 -2.42 -12.07 -6.52
CA GLY A 187 -3.11 -12.80 -5.45
C GLY A 187 -4.19 -13.76 -5.92
N VAL A 188 -5.02 -14.21 -4.98
CA VAL A 188 -5.97 -15.31 -5.18
C VAL A 188 -7.05 -15.07 -6.23
N LEU A 189 -7.34 -13.81 -6.55
CA LEU A 189 -8.37 -13.49 -7.54
C LEU A 189 -7.94 -13.79 -8.98
N GLY A 190 -6.65 -14.06 -9.22
CA GLY A 190 -6.14 -14.27 -10.57
C GLY A 190 -6.32 -13.02 -11.44
N ALA A 191 -6.55 -13.21 -12.73
CA ALA A 191 -6.83 -12.10 -13.64
C ALA A 191 -8.25 -11.54 -13.38
N ALA A 192 -8.32 -10.36 -12.77
CA ALA A 192 -9.57 -9.66 -12.53
C ALA A 192 -9.36 -8.14 -12.51
N VAL A 193 -10.44 -7.37 -12.62
CA VAL A 193 -10.44 -5.92 -12.40
C VAL A 193 -11.57 -5.62 -11.43
N ASP A 194 -11.27 -4.91 -10.36
CA ASP A 194 -12.28 -4.52 -9.37
C ASP A 194 -13.15 -3.35 -9.88
N PRO A 195 -14.26 -3.01 -9.20
CA PRO A 195 -15.16 -1.95 -9.64
C PRO A 195 -14.52 -0.56 -9.77
N ASP A 196 -13.37 -0.35 -9.13
CA ASP A 196 -12.65 0.92 -9.12
C ASP A 196 -11.47 0.92 -10.11
N GLY A 197 -11.26 -0.17 -10.87
CA GLY A 197 -10.24 -0.27 -11.91
C GLY A 197 -8.92 -0.90 -11.47
N PHE A 198 -8.80 -1.42 -10.24
CA PHE A 198 -7.59 -2.08 -9.77
C PHE A 198 -7.44 -3.46 -10.41
N ALA A 199 -6.35 -3.64 -11.15
CA ALA A 199 -6.04 -4.89 -11.83
C ALA A 199 -5.43 -5.91 -10.85
N TRP A 200 -6.03 -7.09 -10.82
CA TRP A 200 -5.51 -8.29 -10.19
C TRP A 200 -4.84 -9.18 -11.23
N ALA A 201 -3.81 -9.91 -10.80
CA ALA A 201 -3.15 -10.92 -11.60
C ALA A 201 -2.94 -12.20 -10.79
N PRO A 202 -2.81 -13.36 -11.47
CA PRO A 202 -2.39 -14.57 -10.79
C PRO A 202 -1.01 -14.37 -10.15
N VAL A 203 -0.79 -15.10 -9.07
CA VAL A 203 0.57 -15.29 -8.55
C VAL A 203 1.41 -15.90 -9.67
N GLU A 204 2.43 -15.18 -10.13
CA GLU A 204 3.42 -15.76 -11.04
C GLU A 204 4.13 -16.89 -10.31
N ALA A 205 4.08 -18.10 -10.88
CA ALA A 205 4.94 -19.18 -10.42
C ALA A 205 6.38 -18.69 -10.56
N GLY A 206 7.11 -18.60 -9.44
CA GLY A 206 8.52 -18.24 -9.46
C GLY A 206 9.23 -19.10 -10.50
N ALA A 207 9.97 -18.46 -11.42
CA ALA A 207 10.81 -19.18 -12.36
C ALA A 207 11.66 -20.16 -11.55
N SER A 208 11.36 -21.44 -11.69
CA SER A 208 12.19 -22.49 -11.13
C SER A 208 13.51 -22.40 -11.89
N LEU A 209 14.56 -21.96 -11.20
CA LEU A 209 15.93 -22.12 -11.68
C LEU A 209 16.30 -23.61 -11.69
#